data_AF-I0H7B8-F1
#
_entry.id   AF-I0H7B8-F1
#
_cell.length_a   1.000
_cell.length_b   1.000
_cell.length_c   1.000
_cell.angle_alpha   90.00
_cell.angle_beta   90.00
_cell.angle_gamma   90.00
#
_symmetry.space_group_name_H-M   'P 1'
#
loop_
_entity.id
_entity.type
_entity.pdbx_description
1 polymer ?
#
loop_
_entity_poly.entity_id
_entity_poly.type
_entity_poly.pdbx_seq_one_letter_code
_entity_poly.pdbx_strand_id
1 'polypeptide(L)'
;MPDIVEVIKEQHRQVDELLEEATHDGVDKASLLHEVHRMLLPHSEAEEDFVYPAIRDKAAEAGEEVVDGAVEHHQIEEMLQNLLRGNPDAPGYDGTLAAIIGELRHHVQEEEEELLPILQDSLTTEEREQMGRRFLEATTAKLPEEEHHTKSELYDLAREQEIPGRSTMTKEELAEALGDG
;
A
#
# COMPACT_ATOMS: atom_id res chain seq x y z
N MET A 1 -9.95 1.61 -16.29
CA MET A 1 -8.71 1.29 -15.53
C MET A 1 -8.83 2.02 -14.20
N PRO A 2 -8.14 1.62 -13.13
CA PRO A 2 -8.38 2.27 -11.84
C PRO A 2 -7.88 3.73 -11.91
N ASP A 3 -8.73 4.63 -11.42
CA ASP A 3 -8.48 6.07 -11.28
C ASP A 3 -7.41 6.30 -10.20
N ILE A 4 -6.48 7.24 -10.38
CA ILE A 4 -5.40 7.50 -9.42
C ILE A 4 -5.91 7.73 -7.99
N VAL A 5 -7.02 8.48 -7.84
CA VAL A 5 -7.60 8.76 -6.52
C VAL A 5 -8.08 7.47 -5.86
N GLU A 6 -8.72 6.59 -6.62
CA GLU A 6 -9.19 5.29 -6.10
C GLU A 6 -8.03 4.35 -5.76
N VAL A 7 -6.93 4.39 -6.53
CA VAL A 7 -5.72 3.59 -6.27
C VAL A 7 -5.07 4.00 -4.95
N ILE A 8 -4.82 5.30 -4.77
CA ILE A 8 -4.17 5.83 -3.55
C ILE A 8 -5.01 5.48 -2.32
N LYS A 9 -6.32 5.79 -2.38
CA LYS A 9 -7.27 5.48 -1.31
C LYS A 9 -7.35 3.99 -0.96
N GLU A 10 -7.21 3.11 -1.96
CA GLU A 10 -7.17 1.67 -1.72
C GLU A 10 -5.89 1.26 -0.99
N GLN A 11 -4.74 1.81 -1.38
CA GLN A 11 -3.47 1.54 -0.69
C GLN A 11 -3.46 2.10 0.75
N HIS A 12 -4.05 3.27 0.98
CA HIS A 12 -4.27 3.80 2.33
C HIS A 12 -5.05 2.84 3.21
N ARG A 13 -6.19 2.32 2.70
CA ARG A 13 -7.01 1.34 3.44
C ARG A 13 -6.21 0.08 3.79
N GLN A 14 -5.47 -0.46 2.83
CA GLN A 14 -4.66 -1.66 3.06
C GLN A 14 -3.58 -1.44 4.12
N VAL A 15 -2.89 -0.29 4.09
CA VAL A 15 -1.89 0.07 5.10
C VAL A 15 -2.53 0.25 6.48
N ASP A 16 -3.68 0.94 6.57
CA ASP A 16 -4.40 1.12 7.83
C ASP A 16 -4.87 -0.22 8.43
N GLU A 17 -5.40 -1.12 7.59
CA GLU A 17 -5.83 -2.46 8.00
C GLU A 17 -4.67 -3.28 8.57
N LEU A 18 -3.51 -3.30 7.91
CA LEU A 18 -2.32 -3.99 8.38
C LEU A 18 -1.80 -3.42 9.71
N LEU A 19 -1.81 -2.09 9.84
CA LEU A 19 -1.40 -1.43 11.08
C LEU A 19 -2.36 -1.70 12.23
N GLU A 20 -3.68 -1.69 11.98
CA GLU A 20 -4.69 -2.04 12.96
C GLU A 20 -4.54 -3.50 13.39
N GLU A 21 -4.31 -4.43 12.45
CA GLU A 21 -4.04 -5.83 12.76
C GLU A 21 -2.79 -5.99 13.64
N ALA A 22 -1.73 -5.22 13.39
CA ALA A 22 -0.51 -5.24 14.20
C ALA A 22 -0.72 -4.78 15.65
N THR A 23 -1.86 -4.16 15.98
CA THR A 23 -2.20 -3.80 17.37
C THR A 23 -2.72 -4.99 18.18
N HIS A 24 -3.17 -6.06 17.53
CA HIS A 24 -3.77 -7.22 18.21
C HIS A 24 -2.74 -8.08 18.94
N ASP A 25 -3.19 -8.73 20.01
CA ASP A 25 -2.37 -9.69 20.75
C ASP A 25 -2.20 -11.01 19.99
N GLY A 26 -0.98 -11.57 20.00
CA GLY A 26 -0.70 -12.89 19.44
C GLY A 26 -0.50 -12.96 17.93
N VAL A 27 -0.51 -11.81 17.24
CA VAL A 27 -0.14 -11.71 15.82
C VAL A 27 1.37 -11.58 15.64
N ASP A 28 1.86 -11.88 14.44
CA ASP A 28 3.25 -11.60 14.05
C ASP A 28 3.39 -10.12 13.65
N LYS A 29 3.50 -9.24 14.66
CA LYS A 29 3.64 -7.79 14.45
C LYS A 29 4.82 -7.44 13.54
N ALA A 30 5.92 -8.19 13.61
CA ALA A 30 7.10 -7.91 12.80
C ALA A 30 6.81 -8.18 11.31
N SER A 31 6.13 -9.28 10.99
CA SER A 31 5.71 -9.58 9.63
C SER A 31 4.77 -8.51 9.07
N LEU A 32 3.73 -8.13 9.82
CA LEU A 32 2.76 -7.11 9.40
C LEU A 32 3.43 -5.75 9.16
N LEU A 33 4.34 -5.32 10.05
CA LEU A 33 5.05 -4.06 9.87
C LEU A 33 6.05 -4.09 8.72
N HIS A 34 6.62 -5.26 8.41
CA HIS A 34 7.43 -5.43 7.21
C HIS A 34 6.59 -5.28 5.94
N GLU A 35 5.36 -5.79 5.95
CA GLU A 35 4.40 -5.61 4.85
C GLU A 35 4.00 -4.15 4.69
N VAL A 36 3.63 -3.48 5.78
CA VAL A 36 3.36 -2.03 5.81
C VAL A 36 4.53 -1.26 5.21
N HIS A 37 5.76 -1.53 5.62
CA HIS A 37 6.94 -0.84 5.08
C HIS A 37 7.15 -1.11 3.58
N ARG A 38 6.81 -2.31 3.09
CA ARG A 38 6.92 -2.65 1.66
C ARG A 38 5.88 -1.95 0.79
N MET A 39 4.72 -1.62 1.37
CA MET A 39 3.65 -0.87 0.70
C MET A 39 3.87 0.64 0.79
N LEU A 40 4.19 1.13 1.98
CA LEU A 40 4.30 2.56 2.27
C LEU A 40 5.44 3.22 1.49
N LEU A 41 6.64 2.61 1.46
CA LEU A 41 7.81 3.23 0.85
C LEU A 41 7.65 3.52 -0.66
N PRO A 42 7.22 2.57 -1.52
CA PRO A 42 7.03 2.89 -2.93
C PRO A 42 5.79 3.77 -3.17
N HIS A 43 4.82 3.79 -2.24
CA HIS A 43 3.65 4.65 -2.28
C HIS A 43 4.04 6.12 -2.08
N SER A 44 4.70 6.45 -0.97
CA SER A 44 5.21 7.79 -0.68
C SER A 44 6.18 8.29 -1.76
N GLU A 45 7.10 7.43 -2.24
CA GLU A 45 8.00 7.74 -3.35
C GLU A 45 7.22 8.12 -4.62
N ALA A 46 6.16 7.38 -4.96
CA ALA A 46 5.36 7.65 -6.15
C ALA A 46 4.57 8.96 -6.03
N GLU A 47 4.09 9.29 -4.83
CA GLU A 47 3.39 10.54 -4.55
C GLU A 47 4.31 11.74 -4.73
N GLU A 48 5.49 11.69 -4.10
CA GLU A 48 6.51 12.74 -4.20
C GLU A 48 7.07 12.89 -5.63
N ASP A 49 7.24 11.78 -6.35
CA ASP A 49 7.82 11.78 -7.70
C ASP A 49 6.90 12.40 -8.76
N PHE A 50 5.58 12.21 -8.65
CA PHE A 50 4.67 12.70 -9.70
C PHE A 50 3.23 13.04 -9.31
N VAL A 51 2.72 12.65 -8.15
CA VAL A 51 1.37 13.07 -7.70
C VAL A 51 1.43 14.49 -7.17
N TYR A 52 2.29 14.76 -6.19
CA TYR A 52 2.51 16.08 -5.62
C TYR A 52 2.98 17.13 -6.63
N PRO A 53 3.92 16.84 -7.55
CA PRO A 53 4.21 17.75 -8.65
C PRO A 53 2.98 18.07 -9.52
N ALA A 54 2.14 17.08 -9.82
CA ALA A 54 0.94 17.30 -10.62
C ALA A 54 -0.10 18.16 -9.88
N ILE A 55 -0.26 17.96 -8.57
CA ILE A 55 -1.13 18.80 -7.72
C ILE A 55 -0.62 20.24 -7.71
N ARG A 56 0.65 20.45 -7.41
CA ARG A 56 1.27 21.79 -7.38
C ARG A 56 1.16 22.53 -8.71
N ASP A 57 1.24 21.82 -9.83
CA ASP A 57 1.08 22.40 -11.17
C ASP A 57 -0.37 22.86 -11.44
N LYS A 58 -1.37 22.29 -10.74
CA LYS A 58 -2.79 22.63 -10.88
C LYS A 58 -3.29 23.63 -9.84
N ALA A 59 -2.78 23.55 -8.61
CA ALA A 59 -3.15 24.40 -7.48
C ALA A 59 -1.87 24.84 -6.75
N ALA A 60 -1.43 26.07 -7.03
CA ALA A 60 -0.21 26.61 -6.41
C ALA A 60 -0.39 26.92 -4.92
N GLU A 61 -1.64 27.12 -4.50
CA GLU A 61 -2.05 27.32 -3.11
C GLU A 61 -1.85 26.09 -2.24
N ALA A 62 -1.92 24.87 -2.80
CA ALA A 62 -1.70 23.61 -2.10
C ALA A 62 -0.21 23.30 -1.84
N GLY A 63 0.66 24.30 -2.01
CA GLY A 63 2.10 24.12 -1.96
C GLY A 63 2.64 23.91 -0.54
N GLU A 64 1.93 24.37 0.49
CA GLU A 64 2.29 24.15 1.89
C GLU A 64 1.94 22.72 2.30
N GLU A 65 0.72 22.29 1.99
CA GLU A 65 0.18 20.95 2.28
C GLU A 65 0.99 19.85 1.57
N VAL A 66 1.43 20.08 0.33
CA VAL A 66 2.34 19.16 -0.38
C VAL A 66 3.70 19.03 0.33
N VAL A 67 4.22 20.11 0.90
CA VAL A 67 5.50 20.09 1.63
C VAL A 67 5.33 19.37 2.95
N ASP A 68 4.23 19.63 3.65
CA ASP A 68 3.92 19.00 4.92
C ASP A 68 3.71 17.48 4.75
N GLY A 69 2.96 17.05 3.73
CA GLY A 69 2.79 15.62 3.41
C GLY A 69 4.11 14.89 3.15
N ALA A 70 5.03 15.49 2.38
CA ALA A 70 6.37 14.91 2.19
C ALA A 70 7.17 14.84 3.50
N VAL A 71 7.04 15.83 4.39
CA VAL A 71 7.68 15.80 5.70
C VAL A 71 7.10 14.70 6.58
N GLU A 72 5.78 14.52 6.58
CA GLU A 72 5.09 13.46 7.30
C GLU A 72 5.50 12.07 6.80
N HIS A 73 5.60 11.85 5.48
CA HIS A 73 6.14 10.61 4.91
C HIS A 73 7.48 10.22 5.54
N HIS A 74 8.44 11.14 5.52
CA HIS A 74 9.78 10.91 6.04
C HIS A 74 9.76 10.59 7.54
N GLN A 75 8.89 11.25 8.32
CA GLN A 75 8.75 11.00 9.75
C GLN A 75 8.15 9.61 10.03
N ILE A 76 7.06 9.26 9.34
CA ILE A 76 6.37 7.97 9.49
C ILE A 76 7.30 6.83 9.10
N GLU A 77 8.01 6.97 7.98
CA GLU A 77 9.00 5.99 7.51
C GLU A 77 10.15 5.81 8.51
N GLU A 78 10.69 6.90 9.06
CA GLU A 78 11.76 6.81 10.07
C GLU A 78 11.27 6.08 11.34
N MET A 79 10.07 6.42 11.82
CA MET A 79 9.48 5.75 12.98
C MET A 79 9.26 4.26 12.71
N LEU A 80 8.73 3.90 11.54
CA LEU A 80 8.51 2.51 11.13
C LEU A 80 9.82 1.73 11.00
N GLN A 81 10.85 2.30 10.37
CA GLN A 81 12.17 1.68 10.27
C GLN A 81 12.81 1.45 11.65
N ASN A 82 12.65 2.40 12.57
CA ASN A 82 13.13 2.25 13.94
C ASN A 82 12.38 1.14 14.67
N LEU A 83 11.07 1.02 14.46
CA LEU A 83 10.24 -0.03 15.03
C LEU A 83 10.66 -1.42 14.51
N LEU A 84 10.88 -1.56 13.20
CA LEU A 84 11.34 -2.80 12.55
C LEU A 84 12.73 -3.27 13.02
N ARG A 85 13.63 -2.33 13.38
CA ARG A 85 14.94 -2.65 13.96
C ARG A 85 14.88 -2.95 15.46
N GLY A 86 13.76 -2.63 16.10
CA GLY A 86 13.54 -2.75 17.52
C GLY A 86 13.22 -4.18 17.97
N ASN A 87 13.04 -4.34 19.28
CA ASN A 87 12.47 -5.55 19.86
C ASN A 87 10.97 -5.34 20.10
N PRO A 88 10.07 -6.13 19.51
CA PRO A 88 8.62 -6.08 19.76
C PRO A 88 8.23 -6.17 21.23
N ASP A 89 9.03 -6.84 22.06
CA ASP A 89 8.78 -6.98 23.50
C ASP A 89 9.34 -5.80 24.34
N ALA A 90 9.97 -4.80 23.71
CA ALA A 90 10.56 -3.68 24.42
C ALA A 90 9.49 -2.73 24.99
N PRO A 91 9.69 -2.18 26.21
CA PRO A 91 8.82 -1.13 26.73
C PRO A 91 8.71 0.04 25.74
N GLY A 92 7.48 0.43 25.39
CA GLY A 92 7.21 1.54 24.48
C GLY A 92 6.98 1.16 23.02
N TYR A 93 7.21 -0.10 22.62
CA TYR A 93 6.97 -0.56 21.24
C TYR A 93 5.54 -0.28 20.77
N ASP A 94 4.54 -0.70 21.55
CA ASP A 94 3.12 -0.44 21.24
C ASP A 94 2.77 1.05 21.26
N GLY A 95 3.48 1.85 22.06
CA GLY A 95 3.31 3.30 22.08
C GLY A 95 3.83 3.95 20.79
N THR A 96 4.97 3.48 20.26
CA THR A 96 5.48 3.91 18.97
C THR A 96 4.57 3.46 17.83
N LEU A 97 4.07 2.22 17.86
CA LEU A 97 3.09 1.76 16.88
C LEU A 97 1.82 2.63 16.87
N ALA A 98 1.28 2.96 18.05
CA ALA A 98 0.13 3.85 18.15
C ALA A 98 0.41 5.26 17.61
N ALA A 99 1.64 5.77 17.79
CA ALA A 99 2.04 7.05 17.22
C ALA A 99 2.10 6.98 15.68
N ILE A 100 2.70 5.93 15.10
CA ILE A 100 2.72 5.71 13.64
C ILE A 100 1.30 5.71 13.06
N ILE A 101 0.37 4.98 13.70
CA ILE A 101 -1.03 4.92 13.28
C ILE A 101 -1.68 6.31 13.33
N GLY A 102 -1.43 7.08 14.38
CA GLY A 102 -1.97 8.43 14.52
C GLY A 102 -1.49 9.38 13.44
N GLU A 103 -0.17 9.44 13.22
CA GLU A 103 0.44 10.30 12.20
C GLU A 103 0.01 9.88 10.79
N LEU A 104 -0.01 8.58 10.48
CA LEU A 104 -0.48 8.10 9.17
C LEU A 104 -1.95 8.46 8.93
N ARG A 105 -2.83 8.25 9.90
CA ARG A 105 -4.26 8.58 9.75
C ARG A 105 -4.49 10.08 9.57
N HIS A 106 -3.68 10.91 10.22
CA HIS A 106 -3.68 12.36 10.03
C HIS A 106 -3.30 12.70 8.59
N HIS A 107 -2.13 12.23 8.16
CA HIS A 107 -1.61 12.42 6.82
C HIS A 107 -2.61 11.99 5.73
N VAL A 108 -3.13 10.77 5.82
CA VAL A 108 -4.12 10.22 4.89
C VAL A 108 -5.38 11.08 4.85
N GLN A 109 -5.83 11.59 6.00
CA GLN A 109 -7.01 12.45 6.04
C GLN A 109 -6.78 13.76 5.29
N GLU A 110 -5.67 14.45 5.55
CA GLU A 110 -5.33 15.70 4.87
C GLU A 110 -5.18 15.46 3.36
N GLU A 111 -4.50 14.38 2.97
CA GLU A 111 -4.32 14.09 1.55
C GLU A 111 -5.66 13.80 0.85
N GLU A 112 -6.51 12.95 1.43
CA GLU A 112 -7.79 12.57 0.84
C GLU A 112 -8.83 13.69 0.81
N GLU A 113 -8.78 14.63 1.77
CA GLU A 113 -9.73 15.74 1.89
C GLU A 113 -9.27 17.01 1.16
N GLU A 114 -7.96 17.25 1.05
CA GLU A 114 -7.42 18.51 0.54
C GLU A 114 -6.65 18.36 -0.77
N LEU A 115 -5.83 17.31 -0.91
CA LEU A 115 -4.91 17.15 -2.04
C LEU A 115 -5.52 16.35 -3.20
N LEU A 116 -6.03 15.15 -2.95
CA LEU A 116 -6.61 14.29 -3.99
C LEU A 116 -7.81 14.91 -4.74
N PRO A 117 -8.71 15.70 -4.10
CA PRO A 117 -9.78 16.39 -4.82
C PRO A 117 -9.28 17.33 -5.92
N ILE A 118 -8.09 17.91 -5.78
CA ILE A 118 -7.49 18.78 -6.81
C ILE A 118 -7.27 18.00 -8.11
N LEU A 119 -6.81 16.76 -8.02
CA LEU A 119 -6.66 15.87 -9.19
C LEU A 119 -8.02 15.52 -9.78
N GLN A 120 -8.99 15.20 -8.93
CA GLN A 120 -10.35 14.85 -9.35
C GLN A 120 -10.99 15.98 -10.15
N ASP A 121 -10.83 17.22 -9.72
CA ASP A 121 -11.44 18.40 -10.33
C ASP A 121 -10.64 18.96 -11.52
N SER A 122 -9.33 18.77 -11.54
CA SER A 122 -8.43 19.44 -12.51
C SER A 122 -7.96 18.56 -13.67
N LEU A 123 -8.10 17.23 -13.57
CA LEU A 123 -7.70 16.27 -14.60
C LEU A 123 -8.91 15.61 -15.25
N THR A 124 -8.79 15.24 -16.53
CA THR A 124 -9.80 14.40 -17.18
C THR A 124 -9.74 12.97 -16.63
N THR A 125 -10.81 12.20 -16.83
CA THR A 125 -10.84 10.79 -16.47
C THR A 125 -9.68 10.02 -17.11
N GLU A 126 -9.37 10.28 -18.39
CA GLU A 126 -8.26 9.60 -19.09
C GLU A 126 -6.89 9.95 -18.50
N GLU A 127 -6.68 11.21 -18.08
CA GLU A 127 -5.45 11.64 -17.40
C GLU A 127 -5.31 10.93 -16.04
N ARG A 128 -6.39 10.86 -15.26
CA ARG A 128 -6.42 10.16 -13.96
C ARG A 128 -6.21 8.65 -14.10
N GLU A 129 -6.83 8.00 -15.08
CA GLU A 129 -6.58 6.58 -15.37
C GLU A 129 -5.15 6.31 -15.84
N GLN A 130 -4.55 7.24 -16.61
CA GLN A 130 -3.15 7.11 -17.01
C GLN A 130 -2.21 7.26 -15.82
N MET A 131 -2.46 8.22 -14.94
CA MET A 131 -1.70 8.40 -13.70
C MET A 131 -1.87 7.20 -12.77
N GLY A 132 -3.09 6.68 -12.61
CA GLY A 132 -3.39 5.51 -11.79
C GLY A 132 -2.64 4.25 -12.24
N ARG A 133 -2.53 4.01 -13.55
CA ARG A 133 -1.67 2.93 -14.08
C ARG A 133 -0.21 3.10 -13.69
N ARG A 134 0.35 4.29 -13.91
CA ARG A 134 1.76 4.57 -13.59
C ARG A 134 2.02 4.41 -12.09
N PHE A 135 1.07 4.80 -11.25
CA PHE A 135 1.14 4.64 -9.81
C PHE A 135 1.11 3.19 -9.37
N LEU A 136 0.18 2.39 -9.91
CA LEU A 136 0.17 0.95 -9.67
C LEU A 136 1.48 0.29 -10.14
N GLU A 137 1.98 0.63 -11.32
CA GLU A 137 3.26 0.10 -11.81
C GLU A 137 4.41 0.45 -10.84
N ALA A 138 4.47 1.69 -10.34
CA ALA A 138 5.52 2.11 -9.40
C ALA A 138 5.43 1.41 -8.04
N THR A 139 4.21 1.22 -7.53
CA THR A 139 3.95 0.69 -6.19
C THR A 139 3.93 -0.83 -6.11
N THR A 140 3.60 -1.51 -7.22
CA THR A 140 3.55 -2.98 -7.28
C THR A 140 4.81 -3.60 -7.86
N ALA A 141 5.61 -2.90 -8.67
CA ALA A 141 6.81 -3.46 -9.29
C ALA A 141 7.92 -3.88 -8.28
N LYS A 142 7.83 -3.45 -7.02
CA LYS A 142 8.76 -3.83 -5.94
C LYS A 142 8.20 -4.88 -4.99
N LEU A 143 6.91 -5.20 -5.09
CA LEU A 143 6.30 -6.31 -4.38
C LEU A 143 6.62 -7.60 -5.16
N PRO A 144 6.89 -8.74 -4.51
CA PRO A 144 6.79 -10.00 -5.22
C PRO A 144 5.41 -10.05 -5.89
N GLU A 145 5.32 -10.60 -7.10
CA GLU A 145 4.03 -10.97 -7.68
C GLU A 145 3.41 -12.01 -6.73
N GLU A 146 2.75 -11.55 -5.66
CA GLU A 146 1.71 -12.32 -5.00
C GLU A 146 0.61 -12.38 -6.05
N GLU A 147 0.74 -13.31 -7.00
CA GLU A 147 -0.39 -13.71 -7.82
C GLU A 147 -1.42 -14.28 -6.84
N HIS A 148 -2.29 -13.41 -6.34
CA HIS A 148 -3.47 -13.77 -5.56
C HIS A 148 -4.48 -14.43 -6.50
N HIS A 149 -4.07 -15.52 -7.14
CA HIS A 149 -4.97 -16.38 -7.86
C HIS A 149 -6.00 -16.87 -6.86
N THR A 150 -7.26 -16.58 -7.15
CA THR A 150 -8.36 -17.26 -6.50
C THR A 150 -8.20 -18.77 -6.70
N LYS A 151 -8.82 -19.58 -5.83
CA LYS A 151 -8.82 -21.04 -6.02
C LYS A 151 -9.33 -21.44 -7.43
N SER A 152 -10.20 -20.63 -8.02
CA SER A 152 -10.70 -20.88 -9.38
C SER A 152 -9.62 -20.66 -10.43
N GLU A 153 -8.85 -19.58 -10.33
CA GLU A 153 -7.76 -19.27 -11.27
C GLU A 153 -6.64 -20.32 -11.17
N LEU A 154 -6.24 -20.69 -9.95
CA LEU A 154 -5.29 -21.79 -9.74
C LEU A 154 -5.81 -23.13 -10.29
N TYR A 155 -7.11 -23.38 -10.19
CA TYR A 155 -7.71 -24.59 -10.75
C TYR A 155 -7.69 -24.59 -12.28
N ASP A 156 -7.96 -23.45 -12.91
CA ASP A 156 -7.92 -23.32 -14.36
C ASP A 156 -6.49 -23.48 -14.90
N LEU A 157 -5.49 -22.86 -14.24
CA LEU A 157 -4.07 -23.03 -14.55
C LEU A 157 -3.63 -24.50 -14.36
N ALA A 158 -4.00 -25.12 -13.24
CA ALA A 158 -3.71 -26.53 -12.98
C ALA A 158 -4.39 -27.47 -14.00
N ARG A 159 -5.53 -27.08 -14.56
CA ARG A 159 -6.21 -27.81 -15.64
C ARG A 159 -5.45 -27.69 -16.95
N GLU A 160 -4.95 -26.50 -17.29
CA GLU A 160 -4.15 -26.27 -18.50
C GLU A 160 -2.83 -27.03 -18.48
N GLN A 161 -2.20 -27.15 -17.31
CA GLN A 161 -0.97 -27.92 -17.10
C GLN A 161 -1.23 -29.43 -16.85
N GLU A 162 -2.48 -29.88 -16.99
CA GLU A 162 -2.90 -31.28 -16.77
C GLU A 162 -2.50 -31.87 -15.41
N ILE A 163 -2.41 -31.04 -14.35
CA ILE A 163 -2.03 -31.47 -13.01
C ILE A 163 -3.02 -32.53 -12.48
N PRO A 164 -2.55 -33.75 -12.16
CA PRO A 164 -3.40 -34.81 -11.60
C PRO A 164 -3.88 -34.45 -10.18
N GLY A 165 -5.13 -34.78 -9.86
CA GLY A 165 -5.68 -34.54 -8.51
C GLY A 165 -6.11 -33.09 -8.23
N ARG A 166 -5.94 -32.16 -9.17
CA ARG A 166 -6.36 -30.74 -9.03
C ARG A 166 -7.79 -30.52 -8.54
N SER A 167 -8.72 -31.43 -8.83
CA SER A 167 -10.13 -31.32 -8.41
C SER A 167 -10.34 -31.51 -6.91
N THR A 168 -9.37 -32.10 -6.21
CA THR A 168 -9.43 -32.31 -4.75
C THR A 168 -8.49 -31.39 -3.97
N MET A 169 -7.67 -30.60 -4.66
CA MET A 169 -6.66 -29.75 -4.05
C MET A 169 -7.27 -28.49 -3.39
N THR A 170 -6.64 -27.99 -2.32
CA THR A 170 -6.91 -26.67 -1.72
C THR A 170 -6.30 -25.55 -2.57
N LYS A 171 -6.52 -24.27 -2.18
CA LYS A 171 -5.89 -23.13 -2.87
C LYS A 171 -4.36 -23.25 -2.78
N GLU A 172 -3.88 -23.57 -1.59
CA GLU A 172 -2.46 -23.70 -1.25
C GLU A 172 -1.82 -24.88 -2.00
N GLU A 173 -2.49 -26.05 -2.03
CA GLU A 173 -2.00 -27.21 -2.77
C GLU A 173 -1.97 -26.99 -4.29
N LEU A 174 -2.89 -26.17 -4.82
CA LEU A 174 -2.86 -25.80 -6.24
C LEU A 174 -1.71 -24.83 -6.55
N ALA A 175 -1.47 -23.83 -5.69
CA ALA A 175 -0.34 -22.90 -5.83
C ALA A 175 1.01 -23.64 -5.78
N GLU A 176 1.18 -24.53 -4.79
CA GLU A 176 2.38 -25.37 -4.66
C GLU A 176 2.58 -26.27 -5.89
N ALA A 177 1.50 -26.87 -6.41
CA ALA A 177 1.59 -27.72 -7.60
C ALA A 177 1.93 -26.94 -8.88
N LEU A 178 1.65 -25.64 -8.92
CA LEU A 178 1.94 -24.74 -10.05
C LEU A 178 3.33 -24.10 -9.99
N GLY A 179 4.03 -24.21 -8.85
CA GLY A 179 5.38 -23.67 -8.67
C GLY A 179 5.44 -22.22 -8.20
N ASP A 180 4.30 -21.64 -7.79
CA ASP A 180 4.22 -20.34 -7.11
C ASP A 180 4.36 -20.57 -5.61
N GLY A 181 5.59 -20.41 -5.08
CA GLY A 181 5.91 -20.53 -3.66
C GLY A 181 6.95 -19.51 -3.22
#